data_AF-A0A167PMR4-F1
#
_entry.id   AF-A0A167PMR4-F1
#
_cell.length_a   1.000
_cell.length_b   1.000
_cell.length_c   1.000
_cell.angle_alpha   90.00
_cell.angle_beta   90.00
_cell.angle_gamma   90.00
#
_symmetry.space_group_name_H-M   'P 1'
#
loop_
_entity.id
_entity.type
_entity.pdbx_description
1 polymer ?
#
loop_
_entity_poly.entity_id
_entity_poly.type
_entity_poly.pdbx_seq_one_letter_code
_entity_poly.pdbx_strand_id
1 'polypeptide(L)'
;MSNNERRQVHMLARAYNLKSTSLGSGENRSTTVTKTDRTFIPNDKRYIERFISQAQQTVDATNALSIKQQAMMAKQNIYGPPTLSKKEKNKPKDKKERKKENAPKEVLQSRVVAADAAPISDANVGHRMLAAMGWKQGDSLGVTNSGIVNPIEAVIRQKGKGLGTL
;
A
#
# COMPACT_ATOMS: atom_id res chain seq x y z
N MET A 1 -6.77 -4.90 -4.23
CA MET A 1 -8.05 -5.66 -4.37
C MET A 1 -9.10 -4.94 -3.56
N SER A 2 -10.20 -4.55 -4.21
CA SER A 2 -11.24 -3.76 -3.55
C SER A 2 -11.89 -4.53 -2.39
N ASN A 3 -12.55 -3.83 -1.47
CA ASN A 3 -13.23 -4.47 -0.34
C ASN A 3 -14.31 -5.47 -0.85
N ASN A 4 -15.04 -5.08 -1.89
CA ASN A 4 -16.08 -5.93 -2.49
C ASN A 4 -15.50 -7.19 -3.13
N GLU A 5 -14.42 -7.07 -3.91
CA GLU A 5 -13.69 -8.21 -4.49
C GLU A 5 -13.19 -9.18 -3.40
N ARG A 6 -12.60 -8.66 -2.32
CA ARG A 6 -12.13 -9.51 -1.21
C ARG A 6 -13.28 -10.26 -0.54
N ARG A 7 -14.41 -9.58 -0.31
CA ARG A 7 -15.64 -10.21 0.20
C ARG A 7 -16.14 -11.30 -0.75
N GLN A 8 -16.11 -11.09 -2.06
CA GLN A 8 -16.53 -12.09 -3.04
C GLN A 8 -15.67 -13.36 -2.97
N VAL A 9 -14.34 -13.21 -2.84
CA VAL A 9 -13.43 -14.36 -2.66
C VAL A 9 -13.73 -15.13 -1.36
N HIS A 10 -13.98 -14.42 -0.25
CA HIS A 10 -14.37 -15.06 1.01
C HIS A 10 -15.71 -15.81 0.91
N MET A 11 -16.67 -15.29 0.16
CA MET A 11 -17.97 -15.95 -0.07
C MET A 11 -17.80 -17.23 -0.87
N LEU A 12 -17.00 -17.20 -1.95
CA LEU A 12 -16.69 -18.40 -2.72
C LEU A 12 -15.94 -19.44 -1.88
N ALA A 13 -14.95 -19.00 -1.09
CA ALA A 13 -14.20 -19.90 -0.23
C ALA A 13 -15.10 -20.67 0.76
N ARG A 14 -16.14 -20.02 1.32
CA ARG A 14 -17.14 -20.70 2.16
C ARG A 14 -17.95 -21.74 1.40
N ALA A 15 -18.36 -21.44 0.17
CA ALA A 15 -19.12 -22.37 -0.65
C ALA A 15 -18.34 -23.66 -0.95
N TYR A 16 -17.01 -23.56 -1.09
CA TYR A 16 -16.12 -24.69 -1.35
C TYR A 16 -15.45 -25.27 -0.09
N ASN A 17 -15.83 -24.82 1.12
CA ASN A 17 -15.17 -25.19 2.38
C ASN A 17 -13.64 -24.99 2.38
N LEU A 18 -13.18 -23.94 1.73
CA LEU A 18 -11.79 -23.51 1.74
C LEU A 18 -11.53 -22.58 2.93
N LYS A 19 -10.32 -22.65 3.50
CA LYS A 19 -9.90 -21.67 4.52
C LYS A 19 -9.47 -20.40 3.83
N SER A 20 -10.13 -19.29 4.14
CA SER A 20 -9.80 -17.97 3.59
C SER A 20 -9.24 -17.05 4.67
N THR A 21 -8.14 -16.36 4.37
CA THR A 21 -7.52 -15.36 5.24
C THR A 21 -7.22 -14.10 4.43
N SER A 22 -7.30 -12.92 5.05
CA SER A 22 -6.85 -11.67 4.43
C SER A 22 -5.60 -11.18 5.16
N LEU A 23 -4.53 -10.97 4.40
CA LEU A 23 -3.23 -10.55 4.92
C LEU A 23 -2.98 -9.08 4.57
N GLY A 24 -2.39 -8.33 5.49
CA GLY A 24 -1.98 -6.93 5.27
C GLY A 24 -2.97 -5.87 5.76
N SER A 25 -2.71 -4.61 5.37
CA SER A 25 -3.52 -3.45 5.76
C SER A 25 -3.87 -2.55 4.57
N GLY A 26 -5.06 -1.95 4.62
CA GLY A 26 -5.55 -1.01 3.60
C GLY A 26 -5.58 -1.58 2.19
N GLU A 27 -4.98 -0.84 1.25
CA GLU A 27 -4.91 -1.16 -0.18
C GLU A 27 -3.97 -2.34 -0.48
N ASN A 28 -2.98 -2.57 0.38
CA ASN A 28 -2.04 -3.68 0.27
C ASN A 28 -2.60 -4.99 0.86
N ARG A 29 -3.89 -5.06 1.16
CA ARG A 29 -4.54 -6.29 1.63
C ARG A 29 -4.72 -7.27 0.48
N SER A 30 -4.23 -8.49 0.69
CA SER A 30 -4.45 -9.63 -0.19
C SER A 30 -5.34 -10.68 0.47
N THR A 31 -6.00 -11.53 -0.32
CA THR A 31 -6.77 -12.67 0.17
C THR A 31 -6.04 -13.95 -0.20
N THR A 32 -5.77 -14.81 0.77
CA THR A 32 -5.14 -16.12 0.59
C THR A 32 -6.14 -17.21 0.92
N VAL A 33 -6.23 -18.20 0.04
CA VAL A 33 -7.15 -19.33 0.18
C VAL A 33 -6.34 -20.63 0.26
N THR A 34 -6.63 -21.45 1.26
CA THR A 34 -5.91 -22.69 1.54
C THR A 34 -6.88 -23.86 1.53
N LYS A 35 -6.48 -24.96 0.88
CA LYS A 35 -7.23 -26.21 0.91
C LYS A 35 -7.17 -26.83 2.31
N THR A 36 -8.23 -27.54 2.69
CA THR A 36 -8.37 -28.25 3.97
C THR A 36 -8.98 -29.62 3.71
N ASP A 37 -8.99 -30.50 4.71
CA ASP A 37 -9.58 -31.84 4.56
C ASP A 37 -11.10 -31.79 4.32
N ARG A 38 -11.75 -30.65 4.59
CA ARG A 38 -13.19 -30.43 4.39
C ARG A 38 -13.53 -29.82 3.03
N THR A 39 -12.54 -29.56 2.18
CA THR A 39 -12.80 -28.99 0.86
C THR A 39 -13.58 -29.97 0.01
N PHE A 40 -14.68 -29.51 -0.56
CA PHE A 40 -15.49 -30.32 -1.44
C PHE A 40 -16.09 -29.45 -2.54
N ILE A 41 -16.52 -30.11 -3.62
CA ILE A 41 -17.24 -29.47 -4.71
C ILE A 41 -18.74 -29.63 -4.41
N PRO A 42 -19.49 -28.53 -4.22
CA PRO A 42 -20.93 -28.62 -4.01
C PRO A 42 -21.65 -29.31 -5.17
N ASN A 43 -22.60 -30.20 -4.82
CA ASN A 43 -23.43 -30.92 -5.80
C ASN A 43 -24.31 -29.95 -6.59
N ASP A 44 -24.98 -29.02 -5.91
CA ASP A 44 -25.73 -27.94 -6.53
C ASP A 44 -24.86 -26.68 -6.70
N LYS A 45 -24.45 -26.40 -7.94
CA LYS A 45 -23.60 -25.25 -8.29
C LYS A 45 -24.38 -24.00 -8.73
N ARG A 46 -25.70 -24.10 -8.92
CA ARG A 46 -26.56 -23.02 -9.45
C ARG A 46 -26.40 -21.69 -8.73
N TYR A 47 -26.34 -21.73 -7.39
CA TYR A 47 -26.12 -20.52 -6.58
C TYR A 47 -24.74 -19.90 -6.84
N ILE A 48 -23.70 -20.73 -6.95
CA ILE A 48 -22.31 -20.30 -7.16
C ILE A 48 -22.16 -19.72 -8.57
N GLU A 49 -22.74 -20.37 -9.58
CA GLU A 49 -22.73 -19.90 -10.96
C GLU A 49 -23.43 -18.54 -11.11
N ARG A 50 -24.61 -18.39 -10.49
CA ARG A 50 -25.31 -17.10 -10.42
C ARG A 50 -24.47 -16.04 -9.70
N PHE A 51 -23.78 -16.41 -8.62
CA PHE A 51 -22.92 -15.50 -7.90
C PHE A 51 -21.71 -15.04 -8.75
N ILE A 52 -21.07 -15.97 -9.46
CA ILE A 52 -19.95 -15.68 -10.37
C ILE A 52 -20.42 -14.79 -11.51
N SER A 53 -21.56 -15.08 -12.14
CA SER A 53 -22.07 -14.26 -13.24
C SER A 53 -22.39 -12.83 -12.80
N GLN A 54 -22.98 -12.67 -11.60
CA GLN A 54 -23.22 -11.35 -11.01
C GLN A 54 -21.90 -10.61 -10.70
N ALA A 55 -20.90 -11.30 -10.17
CA ALA A 55 -19.59 -10.71 -9.91
C ALA A 55 -18.91 -10.24 -11.20
N GLN A 56 -18.97 -11.05 -12.26
CA GLN A 56 -18.36 -10.73 -13.56
C GLN A 56 -19.01 -9.50 -14.21
N GLN A 57 -20.33 -9.36 -14.15
CA GLN A 57 -21.04 -8.17 -14.67
C GLN A 57 -20.53 -6.86 -14.04
N THR A 58 -20.22 -6.88 -12.73
CA THR A 58 -19.67 -5.68 -12.07
C THR A 58 -18.28 -5.31 -12.60
N VAL A 59 -17.44 -6.31 -12.86
CA VAL A 59 -16.10 -6.12 -13.42
C VAL A 59 -16.20 -5.58 -14.85
N ASP A 60 -17.02 -6.19 -15.68
CA ASP A 60 -17.19 -5.80 -17.09
C ASP A 60 -17.75 -4.38 -17.21
N ALA A 61 -18.70 -4.01 -16.35
CA ALA A 61 -19.23 -2.65 -16.29
C ALA A 61 -18.14 -1.63 -15.91
N THR A 62 -17.29 -1.93 -14.91
CA THR A 62 -16.18 -1.04 -14.53
C THR A 62 -15.13 -0.89 -15.63
N ASN A 63 -14.79 -1.99 -16.31
CA ASN A 63 -13.86 -1.98 -17.43
C ASN A 63 -14.39 -1.16 -18.60
N ALA A 64 -15.67 -1.33 -18.95
CA ALA A 64 -16.31 -0.56 -20.00
C ALA A 64 -16.34 0.96 -19.68
N LEU A 65 -16.59 1.33 -18.43
CA LEU A 65 -16.55 2.73 -17.99
C LEU A 65 -15.14 3.31 -18.08
N SER A 66 -14.12 2.56 -17.65
CA SER A 66 -12.72 2.99 -17.74
C SER A 66 -12.27 3.19 -19.19
N ILE A 67 -12.62 2.26 -20.09
CA ILE A 67 -12.32 2.36 -21.52
C ILE A 67 -13.00 3.59 -22.13
N LYS A 68 -14.28 3.83 -21.79
CA LYS A 68 -15.03 4.99 -22.27
C LYS A 68 -14.45 6.31 -21.77
N GLN A 69 -14.03 6.37 -20.50
CA GLN A 69 -13.34 7.53 -19.95
C GLN A 69 -12.02 7.79 -20.68
N GLN A 70 -11.21 6.75 -20.90
CA GLN A 70 -9.94 6.88 -21.60
C GLN A 70 -10.12 7.35 -23.05
N ALA A 71 -11.13 6.82 -23.75
CA ALA A 71 -11.48 7.25 -25.10
C ALA A 71 -11.99 8.70 -25.16
N MET A 72 -12.78 9.15 -24.16
CA MET A 72 -13.20 10.55 -24.06
C MET A 72 -12.01 11.49 -23.81
N MET A 73 -11.10 11.13 -22.91
CA MET A 73 -9.88 11.92 -22.64
C MET A 73 -8.96 11.99 -23.86
N ALA A 74 -8.84 10.90 -24.63
CA ALA A 74 -8.08 10.89 -25.87
C ALA A 74 -8.70 11.79 -26.96
N LYS A 75 -10.04 11.84 -27.05
CA LYS A 75 -10.74 12.72 -28.00
C LYS A 75 -10.63 14.21 -27.66
N GLN A 76 -10.55 14.56 -26.37
CA GLN A 76 -10.33 15.94 -25.93
C GLN A 76 -8.95 16.49 -26.31
N ASN A 77 -7.94 15.62 -26.49
CA ASN A 77 -6.57 16.01 -26.84
C ASN A 77 -6.32 16.16 -28.36
N ILE A 78 -7.30 15.88 -29.21
CA ILE A 78 -7.15 15.92 -30.69
C ILE A 78 -7.84 17.15 -31.32
N TYR A 79 -8.81 17.76 -30.63
CA TYR A 79 -9.52 18.96 -31.09
C TYR A 79 -9.42 20.09 -30.07
N GLY A 80 -8.24 20.68 -29.92
CA GLY A 80 -8.05 21.97 -29.23
C GLY A 80 -7.68 23.06 -30.25
N PRO A 81 -8.36 24.22 -30.30
CA PRO A 81 -7.97 25.31 -31.19
C PRO A 81 -6.65 25.96 -30.72
N PRO A 82 -5.80 26.46 -31.62
CA PRO A 82 -4.59 27.16 -31.23
C PRO A 82 -4.95 28.60 -30.88
N THR A 83 -5.01 28.97 -29.60
CA THR A 83 -5.09 30.40 -29.22
C THR A 83 -4.27 30.75 -28.00
N LEU A 84 -3.55 31.86 -28.16
CA LEU A 84 -2.67 32.52 -27.22
C LEU A 84 -3.37 32.99 -25.92
N SER A 85 -2.53 33.10 -24.88
CA SER A 85 -2.67 33.95 -23.69
C SER A 85 -3.62 33.50 -22.57
N LYS A 86 -3.05 33.23 -21.38
CA LYS A 86 -2.88 34.24 -20.34
C LYS A 86 -1.96 33.74 -19.24
N LYS A 87 -1.07 34.64 -18.84
CA LYS A 87 -0.03 34.52 -17.85
C LYS A 87 -0.65 34.93 -16.51
N GLU A 88 -0.95 33.99 -15.63
CA GLU A 88 -1.24 34.28 -14.22
C GLU A 88 -0.15 33.67 -13.34
N LYS A 89 0.62 34.57 -12.73
CA LYS A 89 1.57 34.28 -11.68
C LYS A 89 0.78 33.98 -10.41
N ASN A 90 1.07 32.88 -9.71
CA ASN A 90 1.35 32.94 -8.27
C ASN A 90 1.89 31.63 -7.66
N LYS A 91 3.06 31.78 -7.03
CA LYS A 91 3.66 31.00 -5.92
C LYS A 91 4.26 29.61 -6.21
N PRO A 92 5.60 29.44 -6.08
CA PRO A 92 6.21 28.11 -6.16
C PRO A 92 5.89 27.34 -4.88
N LYS A 93 5.16 26.24 -5.00
CA LYS A 93 5.22 25.15 -4.04
C LYS A 93 6.27 24.18 -4.57
N ASP A 94 7.39 24.05 -3.88
CA ASP A 94 8.46 23.09 -4.17
C ASP A 94 7.92 21.66 -4.14
N LYS A 95 7.36 21.22 -5.27
CA LYS A 95 7.27 19.82 -5.63
C LYS A 95 8.57 19.50 -6.35
N LYS A 96 9.55 19.01 -5.58
CA LYS A 96 10.72 18.31 -6.13
C LYS A 96 10.22 17.15 -6.99
N GLU A 97 10.11 17.41 -8.28
CA GLU A 97 10.01 16.41 -9.32
C GLU A 97 11.26 15.53 -9.23
N ARG A 98 11.13 14.33 -8.66
CA ARG A 98 12.14 13.29 -8.88
C ARG A 98 11.97 12.82 -10.31
N LYS A 99 12.77 13.40 -11.20
CA LYS A 99 13.05 12.85 -12.52
C LYS A 99 13.33 11.35 -12.36
N LYS A 100 12.61 10.53 -13.13
CA LYS A 100 13.02 9.15 -13.41
C LYS A 100 14.21 9.21 -14.36
N GLU A 101 15.38 9.52 -13.79
CA GLU A 101 16.64 9.24 -14.45
C GLU A 101 16.92 7.74 -14.26
N ASN A 102 17.20 7.05 -15.37
CA ASN A 102 17.66 5.67 -15.39
C ASN A 102 19.00 5.58 -14.66
N ALA A 103 18.95 5.46 -13.34
CA ALA A 103 20.12 5.13 -12.54
C ALA A 103 20.47 3.66 -12.77
N PRO A 104 21.77 3.30 -12.87
CA PRO A 104 22.19 1.90 -12.84
C PRO A 104 21.58 1.25 -11.59
N LYS A 105 21.17 -0.01 -11.69
CA LYS A 105 20.80 -0.80 -10.51
C LYS A 105 22.04 -0.89 -9.63
N GLU A 106 22.18 0.04 -8.69
CA GLU A 106 23.19 -0.02 -7.64
C GLU A 106 23.11 -1.39 -7.00
N VAL A 107 24.27 -2.03 -6.90
CA VAL A 107 24.48 -3.29 -6.21
C VAL A 107 23.74 -3.19 -4.87
N LEU A 108 22.72 -4.03 -4.72
CA LEU A 108 21.69 -3.94 -3.68
C LEU A 108 22.30 -4.10 -2.28
N GLN A 109 22.85 -3.01 -1.77
CA GLN A 109 23.32 -2.91 -0.40
C GLN A 109 22.12 -2.98 0.54
N SER A 110 22.35 -3.63 1.68
CA SER A 110 21.38 -3.75 2.75
C SER A 110 20.80 -2.37 3.14
N ARG A 111 19.47 -2.25 3.19
CA ARG A 111 18.81 -0.95 3.42
C ARG A 111 18.45 -0.78 4.89
N VAL A 112 18.92 0.29 5.51
CA VAL A 112 18.51 0.68 6.87
C VAL A 112 17.03 1.11 6.84
N VAL A 113 16.22 0.52 7.72
CA VAL A 113 14.81 0.87 7.88
C VAL A 113 14.70 2.28 8.45
N ALA A 114 13.80 3.08 7.88
CA ALA A 114 13.47 4.41 8.39
C ALA A 114 14.65 5.38 8.52
N ALA A 115 15.74 5.17 7.76
CA ALA A 115 16.90 6.06 7.74
C ALA A 115 16.55 7.54 7.48
N ASP A 116 15.56 7.78 6.60
CA ASP A 116 15.10 9.13 6.24
C ASP A 116 13.82 9.56 7.01
N ALA A 117 13.44 8.85 8.07
CA ALA A 117 12.22 9.17 8.80
C ALA A 117 12.39 10.46 9.62
N ALA A 118 11.44 11.39 9.49
CA ALA A 118 11.43 12.61 10.29
C ALA A 118 11.17 12.30 11.78
N PRO A 119 11.74 13.10 12.71
CA PRO A 119 11.45 12.97 14.13
C PRO A 119 9.94 13.07 14.44
N ILE A 120 9.50 12.37 15.48
CA ILE A 120 8.11 12.44 15.94
C ILE A 120 7.84 13.84 16.52
N SER A 121 6.78 14.48 16.04
CA SER A 121 6.37 15.82 16.49
C SER A 121 5.75 15.82 17.89
N ASP A 122 5.82 16.95 18.58
CA ASP A 122 5.28 17.16 19.93
C ASP A 122 3.75 17.03 20.04
N ALA A 123 3.04 17.11 18.92
CA ALA A 123 1.59 16.84 18.86
C ALA A 123 1.24 15.36 19.10
N ASN A 124 2.22 14.45 19.00
CA ASN A 124 2.01 13.03 19.20
C ASN A 124 1.69 12.72 20.67
N VAL A 125 0.69 11.87 20.90
CA VAL A 125 0.24 11.48 22.25
C VAL A 125 1.36 10.87 23.07
N GLY A 126 2.21 10.02 22.48
CA GLY A 126 3.34 9.40 23.16
C GLY A 126 4.42 10.42 23.55
N HIS A 127 4.72 11.38 22.68
CA HIS A 127 5.65 12.48 23.00
C HIS A 127 5.14 13.29 24.20
N ARG A 128 3.86 13.70 24.18
CA ARG A 128 3.24 14.46 25.28
C ARG A 128 3.21 13.66 26.59
N MET A 129 2.95 12.36 26.51
CA MET A 129 2.94 11.48 27.67
C MET A 129 4.34 11.37 28.31
N LEU A 130 5.38 11.17 27.50
CA LEU A 130 6.76 11.14 28.00
C LEU A 130 7.17 12.48 28.62
N ALA A 131 6.83 13.60 27.97
CA ALA A 131 7.09 14.94 28.49
C ALA A 131 6.42 15.19 29.85
N ALA A 132 5.16 14.75 30.01
CA ALA A 132 4.45 14.86 31.28
C ALA A 132 5.09 14.03 32.41
N MET A 133 5.82 12.97 32.08
CA MET A 133 6.59 12.15 33.02
C MET A 133 8.01 12.69 33.28
N GLY A 134 8.33 13.89 32.77
CA GLY A 134 9.60 14.57 33.01
C GLY A 134 10.69 14.26 31.98
N TRP A 135 10.42 13.44 30.96
CA TRP A 135 11.35 13.20 29.86
C TRP A 135 11.40 14.41 28.92
N LYS A 136 12.59 14.82 28.47
CA LYS A 136 12.73 15.90 27.47
C LYS A 136 13.26 15.33 26.16
N GLN A 137 12.91 15.97 25.05
CA GLN A 137 13.39 15.54 23.74
C GLN A 137 14.92 15.53 23.70
N GLY A 138 15.50 14.37 23.37
CA GLY A 138 16.94 14.15 23.35
C GLY A 138 17.50 13.49 24.61
N ASP A 139 16.71 13.39 25.69
CA ASP A 139 17.11 12.64 26.88
C ASP A 139 16.98 11.13 26.65
N SER A 140 17.87 10.36 27.26
CA SER A 140 17.71 8.92 27.42
C SER A 140 16.69 8.60 28.50
N LEU A 141 16.22 7.35 28.53
CA LEU A 141 15.36 6.85 29.60
C LEU A 141 16.19 6.16 30.70
N GLY A 142 15.64 6.08 31.91
CA GLY A 142 16.24 5.39 33.05
C GLY A 142 16.48 6.30 34.25
N VAL A 143 16.65 5.71 35.44
CA VAL A 143 16.78 6.45 36.72
C VAL A 143 17.93 7.47 36.70
N THR A 144 19.02 7.13 36.01
CA THR A 144 20.23 7.97 35.89
C THR A 144 20.41 8.51 34.47
N ASN A 145 19.38 8.48 33.61
CA ASN A 145 19.50 8.82 32.19
C ASN A 145 20.64 8.06 31.48
N SER A 146 20.82 6.78 31.82
CA SER A 146 21.87 5.92 31.24
C SER A 146 21.38 5.07 30.05
N GLY A 147 20.14 5.27 29.61
CA GLY A 147 19.55 4.51 28.51
C GLY A 147 20.06 4.94 27.13
N ILE A 148 19.55 4.24 26.12
CA ILE A 148 19.88 4.51 24.72
C ILE A 148 19.14 5.77 24.25
N VAL A 149 19.89 6.77 23.79
CA VAL A 149 19.34 8.03 23.24
C VAL A 149 18.90 7.86 21.79
N ASN A 150 19.79 7.34 20.94
CA ASN A 150 19.54 7.17 19.51
C ASN A 150 18.96 5.78 19.23
N PRO A 151 17.87 5.66 18.45
CA PRO A 151 17.29 4.37 18.12
C PRO A 151 18.30 3.41 17.49
N ILE A 152 18.18 2.12 17.82
CA ILE A 152 18.99 1.08 17.18
C ILE A 152 18.54 0.92 15.73
N GLU A 153 19.48 1.02 14.81
CA GLU A 153 19.22 0.88 13.39
C GLU A 153 18.90 -0.57 13.02
N ALA A 154 17.82 -0.77 12.27
CA ALA A 154 17.45 -2.08 11.73
C ALA A 154 17.84 -2.15 10.25
N VAL A 155 18.61 -3.17 9.87
CA VAL A 155 19.10 -3.36 8.50
C VAL A 155 18.30 -4.46 7.80
N ILE A 156 17.60 -4.13 6.71
CA ILE A 156 16.92 -5.12 5.88
C ILE A 156 17.93 -5.80 4.96
N ARG A 157 18.00 -7.12 5.10
CA ARG A 157 18.79 -7.99 4.23
C ARG A 157 18.03 -8.33 2.95
N GLN A 158 18.77 -8.57 1.88
CA GLN A 158 18.19 -9.10 0.65
C GLN A 158 17.67 -10.53 0.86
N LYS A 159 16.51 -10.84 0.26
CA LYS A 159 15.93 -12.19 0.30
C LYS A 159 16.85 -13.16 -0.47
N GLY A 160 17.06 -14.35 0.09
CA GLY A 160 17.82 -15.43 -0.55
C GLY A 160 19.35 -15.35 -0.40
N LYS A 161 19.90 -14.37 0.32
CA LYS A 161 21.34 -14.30 0.62
C LYS A 161 21.67 -14.90 1.99
N GLY A 162 22.82 -15.57 2.09
CA GLY A 162 23.35 -16.14 3.34
C GLY A 162 23.81 -15.07 4.34
N LEU A 163 23.82 -15.40 5.63
CA LEU A 163 24.38 -14.50 6.66
C LEU A 163 25.87 -14.26 6.37
N GLY A 164 26.33 -13.01 6.48
CA GLY A 164 27.74 -12.63 6.23
C GLY A 164 28.13 -12.39 4.78
N THR A 165 27.26 -12.60 3.78
CA THR A 165 27.56 -12.26 2.39
C THR A 165 27.35 -10.75 2.17
N LEU A 166 28.45 -9.99 2.06
CA LEU A 166 28.45 -8.58 1.63
C LEU A 166 28.06 -8.47 0.15
#